data_AF-A0A812QSQ8-F1
#
_entry.id   AF-A0A812QSQ8-F1
#
_cell.length_a   1.000
_cell.length_b   1.000
_cell.length_c   1.000
_cell.angle_alpha   90.00
_cell.angle_beta   90.00
_cell.angle_gamma   90.00
#
_symmetry.space_group_name_H-M   'P 1'
#
loop_
_entity.id
_entity.type
_entity.pdbx_description
1 polymer ?
#
loop_
_entity_poly.entity_id
_entity_poly.type
_entity_poly.pdbx_seq_one_letter_code
_entity_poly.pdbx_strand_id
1 'polypeptide(L)'
;MAPGQGLTGFDSSLLGDESLSHEGRHGHRVPWRQYAALAVWFLLLLLQYIVVRVVCQFGVPQDCHPDTHLLEVVYDFQIMLIMGFMLAILTGVHLPDRSAYLFRFRRPRPRGFAFVGIMLLSGPAWGSLDRVEELSRISFTTGWFRSGGAKSVCIALAIFAAAFGLLLWHFVCAFKHNPLSGFLAYCCSRLSIWLFYGFYLFVASQTAGVYVHLHHYIVGFLVALLAEFNHPISLILLAAGTGVFVQGISAYDADPVIERKRLFLF
;
A
#
# COMPACT_ATOMS: atom_id res chain seq x y z
N MET A 1 14.55 -48.36 -26.44
CA MET A 1 15.52 -47.50 -25.73
C MET A 1 14.73 -46.52 -24.87
N ALA A 2 15.16 -46.35 -23.62
CA ALA A 2 14.30 -46.10 -22.46
C ALA A 2 13.94 -44.62 -22.19
N PRO A 3 12.81 -44.37 -21.50
CA PRO A 3 12.39 -43.05 -21.01
C PRO A 3 13.16 -42.67 -19.72
N GLY A 4 13.73 -41.48 -19.68
CA GLY A 4 14.40 -40.92 -18.50
C GLY A 4 13.42 -40.15 -17.60
N GLN A 5 12.85 -40.82 -16.61
CA GLN A 5 12.12 -40.20 -15.52
C GLN A 5 13.12 -39.50 -14.57
N GLY A 6 13.33 -38.20 -14.77
CA GLY A 6 14.06 -37.33 -13.84
C GLY A 6 13.11 -36.70 -12.82
N LEU A 7 12.55 -37.52 -11.91
CA LEU A 7 11.84 -37.06 -10.72
C LEU A 7 12.84 -36.37 -9.77
N THR A 8 12.97 -35.06 -9.88
CA THR A 8 13.59 -34.24 -8.83
C THR A 8 12.56 -34.03 -7.74
N GLY A 9 12.36 -35.06 -6.92
CA GLY A 9 11.64 -34.97 -5.66
C GLY A 9 12.36 -33.96 -4.77
N PHE A 10 11.78 -32.77 -4.64
CA PHE A 10 12.19 -31.83 -3.61
C PHE A 10 11.61 -32.37 -2.30
N ASP A 11 12.45 -33.09 -1.56
CA ASP A 11 12.11 -33.73 -0.30
C ASP A 11 11.85 -32.65 0.77
N SER A 12 10.58 -32.27 0.95
CA SER A 12 10.16 -31.27 1.94
C SER A 12 10.25 -31.79 3.39
N SER A 13 10.69 -33.03 3.59
CA SER A 13 10.97 -33.62 4.90
C SER A 13 12.14 -32.95 5.64
N LEU A 14 12.95 -32.12 4.96
CA LEU A 14 14.01 -31.31 5.58
C LEU A 14 13.56 -29.92 6.05
N LEU A 15 12.32 -29.50 5.76
CA LEU A 15 11.71 -28.34 6.41
C LEU A 15 11.03 -28.78 7.70
N GLY A 16 11.86 -29.29 8.61
CA GLY A 16 11.60 -29.37 10.04
C GLY A 16 10.21 -29.87 10.39
N ASP A 17 10.09 -31.19 10.50
CA ASP A 17 9.22 -31.78 11.51
C ASP A 17 9.68 -31.22 12.87
N GLU A 18 9.23 -30.01 13.22
CA GLU A 18 9.29 -29.42 14.55
C GLU A 18 8.31 -30.11 15.49
N SER A 19 8.07 -31.40 15.26
CA SER A 19 7.21 -32.23 16.05
C SER A 19 8.05 -32.94 17.12
N LEU A 20 7.75 -32.53 18.35
CA LEU A 20 7.54 -33.49 19.45
C LEU A 20 8.79 -34.10 20.10
N SER A 21 9.62 -33.28 20.74
CA SER A 21 10.11 -33.66 22.07
C SER A 21 10.62 -32.43 22.82
N HIS A 22 9.72 -31.77 23.55
CA HIS A 22 10.05 -31.28 24.88
C HIS A 22 8.75 -30.80 25.54
N GLU A 23 8.31 -31.58 26.52
CA GLU A 23 7.28 -31.26 27.51
C GLU A 23 7.73 -30.10 28.42
N GLY A 24 8.05 -28.94 27.84
CA GLY A 24 8.16 -27.68 28.55
C GLY A 24 6.80 -27.00 28.51
N ARG A 25 5.95 -27.27 29.51
CA ARG A 25 4.52 -26.90 29.58
C ARG A 25 4.14 -25.43 29.28
N HIS A 26 5.08 -24.50 29.12
CA HIS A 26 4.80 -23.08 28.86
C HIS A 26 5.77 -22.39 27.89
N GLY A 27 6.47 -23.13 27.03
CA GLY A 27 7.39 -22.53 26.05
C GLY A 27 6.66 -21.84 24.90
N HIS A 28 6.30 -20.55 25.05
CA HIS A 28 5.78 -19.74 23.95
C HIS A 28 6.92 -19.44 22.94
N ARG A 29 6.93 -20.13 21.79
CA ARG A 29 7.89 -19.84 20.72
C ARG A 29 7.61 -18.45 20.15
N VAL A 30 8.53 -17.52 20.38
CA VAL A 30 8.51 -16.18 19.80
C VAL A 30 8.71 -16.32 18.28
N PRO A 31 7.76 -15.88 17.42
CA PRO A 31 7.84 -16.06 15.97
C PRO A 31 8.85 -15.08 15.34
N TRP A 32 10.14 -15.25 15.63
CA TRP A 32 11.21 -14.31 15.29
C TRP A 32 11.25 -13.95 13.80
N ARG A 33 10.91 -14.88 12.90
CA ARG A 33 10.86 -14.64 11.44
C ARG A 33 9.84 -13.57 11.06
N GLN A 34 8.68 -13.55 11.73
CA GLN A 34 7.64 -12.56 11.48
C GLN A 34 8.10 -11.18 11.96
N TYR A 35 8.75 -11.10 13.13
CA TYR A 35 9.31 -9.85 13.64
C TYR A 35 10.46 -9.33 12.77
N ALA A 36 11.32 -10.21 12.26
CA ALA A 36 12.37 -9.82 11.32
C ALA A 36 11.77 -9.27 10.01
N ALA A 37 10.73 -9.91 9.47
CA ALA A 37 10.01 -9.42 8.30
C ALA A 37 9.36 -8.04 8.54
N LEU A 38 8.73 -7.85 9.70
CA LEU A 38 8.18 -6.56 10.11
C LEU A 38 9.26 -5.48 10.30
N ALA A 39 10.41 -5.83 10.88
CA ALA A 39 11.52 -4.89 11.04
C ALA A 39 12.05 -4.44 9.67
N VAL A 40 12.25 -5.37 8.73
CA VAL A 40 12.63 -5.05 7.34
C VAL A 40 11.58 -4.16 6.68
N TRP A 41 10.30 -4.46 6.88
CA TRP A 41 9.19 -3.65 6.37
C TRP A 41 9.24 -2.21 6.89
N PHE A 42 9.38 -2.00 8.20
CA PHE A 42 9.47 -0.66 8.77
C PHE A 42 10.73 0.10 8.33
N LEU A 43 11.87 -0.57 8.20
CA LEU A 43 13.08 0.04 7.65
C LEU A 43 12.87 0.50 6.20
N LEU A 44 12.10 -0.23 5.39
CA LEU A 44 11.77 0.19 4.03
C LEU A 44 10.82 1.40 4.00
N LEU A 45 9.84 1.48 4.92
CA LEU A 45 8.99 2.67 5.04
C LEU A 45 9.81 3.91 5.42
N LEU A 46 10.72 3.77 6.39
CA LEU A 46 11.61 4.85 6.82
C LEU A 46 12.57 5.27 5.71
N LEU A 47 13.16 4.30 5.00
CA LEU A 47 14.01 4.58 3.85
C LEU A 47 13.24 5.35 2.77
N GLN A 48 12.00 4.95 2.49
CA GLN A 48 11.17 5.64 1.51
C GLN A 48 10.82 7.07 1.94
N TYR A 49 10.50 7.27 3.22
CA TYR A 49 10.25 8.60 3.78
C TYR A 49 11.47 9.52 3.58
N ILE A 50 12.67 9.03 3.87
CA ILE A 50 13.93 9.77 3.67
C ILE A 50 14.13 10.10 2.18
N VAL A 51 13.94 9.12 1.28
CA VAL A 51 14.09 9.33 -0.16
C VAL A 51 13.14 10.43 -0.65
N VAL A 52 11.87 10.41 -0.24
CA VAL A 52 10.92 11.45 -0.65
C VAL A 52 11.26 12.80 -0.05
N ARG A 53 11.64 12.90 1.23
CA ARG A 53 12.07 14.18 1.84
C ARG A 53 13.31 14.75 1.13
N VAL A 54 14.27 13.90 0.72
CA VAL A 54 15.40 14.34 -0.11
C VAL A 54 14.93 14.84 -1.48
N VAL A 55 14.01 14.13 -2.12
CA VAL A 55 13.44 14.52 -3.43
C VAL A 55 12.66 15.83 -3.35
N CYS A 56 11.99 16.10 -2.24
CA CYS A 56 11.34 17.38 -1.94
C CYS A 56 12.33 18.55 -1.90
N GLN A 57 13.56 18.34 -1.43
CA GLN A 57 14.61 19.38 -1.47
C GLN A 57 14.97 19.79 -2.91
N PHE A 58 14.67 18.94 -3.90
CA PHE A 58 14.82 19.25 -5.33
C PHE A 58 13.52 19.81 -5.96
N GLY A 59 12.54 20.20 -5.14
CA GLY A 59 11.26 20.79 -5.59
C GLY A 59 10.33 19.78 -6.26
N VAL A 60 10.31 18.55 -5.78
CA VAL A 60 9.40 17.48 -6.25
C VAL A 60 8.67 16.85 -5.05
N PRO A 61 7.34 16.96 -4.96
CA PRO A 61 6.47 17.83 -5.76
C PRO A 61 6.73 19.32 -5.49
N GLN A 62 6.19 20.21 -6.34
CA GLN A 62 6.45 21.67 -6.24
C GLN A 62 5.84 22.31 -4.99
N ASP A 63 4.79 21.69 -4.46
CA ASP A 63 4.04 22.09 -3.28
C ASP A 63 4.42 21.26 -2.04
N CYS A 64 5.56 20.56 -2.07
CA CYS A 64 6.04 19.83 -0.90
C CYS A 64 6.30 20.78 0.27
N HIS A 65 5.91 20.40 1.48
CA HIS A 65 6.17 21.15 2.71
C HIS A 65 7.63 20.93 3.17
N PRO A 66 8.53 21.94 3.05
CA PRO A 66 9.95 21.77 3.37
C PRO A 66 10.25 21.87 4.86
N ASP A 67 9.41 22.58 5.61
CA ASP A 67 9.63 22.95 7.02
C ASP A 67 8.57 22.31 7.91
N THR A 68 8.89 21.18 8.52
CA THR A 68 8.00 20.52 9.47
C THR A 68 8.53 20.65 10.88
N HIS A 69 7.65 21.00 11.81
CA HIS A 69 8.00 21.01 13.21
C HIS A 69 8.31 19.57 13.67
N LEU A 70 9.25 19.40 14.61
CA LEU A 70 9.61 18.07 15.13
C LEU A 70 8.38 17.27 15.60
N LEU A 71 7.39 17.96 16.17
CA LEU A 71 6.14 17.34 16.61
C LEU A 71 5.34 16.74 15.45
N GLU A 72 5.27 17.44 14.32
CA GLU A 72 4.59 16.96 13.10
C GLU A 72 5.34 15.76 12.52
N VAL A 73 6.67 15.80 12.47
CA VAL A 73 7.49 14.65 12.03
C VAL A 73 7.26 13.41 12.91
N VAL A 74 7.14 13.59 14.24
CA VAL A 74 6.83 12.47 15.15
C VAL A 74 5.43 11.93 14.87
N TYR A 75 4.45 12.80 14.61
CA TYR A 75 3.09 12.41 14.27
C TYR A 75 3.02 11.69 12.91
N ASP A 76 3.74 12.17 11.88
CA ASP A 76 3.91 11.51 10.60
C ASP A 76 4.42 10.08 10.77
N PHE A 77 5.47 9.90 11.57
CA PHE A 77 6.02 8.58 11.85
C PHE A 77 5.03 7.70 12.58
N GLN A 78 4.29 8.23 13.55
CA GLN A 78 3.24 7.48 14.23
C GLN A 78 2.20 6.97 13.22
N ILE A 79 1.65 7.84 12.37
CA ILE A 79 0.64 7.46 11.38
C ILE A 79 1.21 6.48 10.35
N MET A 80 2.41 6.76 9.83
CA MET A 80 3.10 5.90 8.87
C MET A 80 3.34 4.50 9.43
N LEU A 81 3.79 4.38 10.68
CA LEU A 81 4.05 3.09 11.31
C LEU A 81 2.75 2.34 11.64
N ILE A 82 1.70 3.02 12.11
CA ILE A 82 0.40 2.39 12.37
C ILE A 82 -0.22 1.85 11.09
N MET A 83 -0.35 2.70 10.06
CA MET A 83 -0.93 2.29 8.78
C MET A 83 -0.03 1.29 8.04
N GLY A 84 1.29 1.47 8.12
CA GLY A 84 2.28 0.53 7.62
C GLY A 84 2.20 -0.85 8.29
N PHE A 85 1.96 -0.89 9.60
CA PHE A 85 1.70 -2.12 10.33
C PHE A 85 0.40 -2.79 9.85
N MET A 86 -0.70 -2.02 9.73
CA MET A 86 -1.97 -2.53 9.19
C MET A 86 -1.77 -3.13 7.79
N LEU A 87 -1.03 -2.44 6.89
CA LEU A 87 -0.68 -2.98 5.57
C LEU A 87 0.07 -4.29 5.70
N ALA A 88 1.10 -4.37 6.54
CA ALA A 88 1.91 -5.57 6.69
C ALA A 88 1.12 -6.77 7.21
N ILE A 89 0.16 -6.53 8.11
CA ILE A 89 -0.73 -7.57 8.63
C ILE A 89 -1.70 -8.01 7.54
N LEU A 90 -2.43 -7.09 6.93
CA LEU A 90 -3.52 -7.40 6.01
C LEU A 90 -3.02 -7.97 4.68
N THR A 91 -1.88 -7.49 4.16
CA THR A 91 -1.28 -8.02 2.92
C THR A 91 -0.36 -9.22 3.16
N GLY A 92 -0.25 -9.65 4.42
CA GLY A 92 0.53 -10.81 4.83
C GLY A 92 2.04 -10.61 4.73
N VAL A 93 2.58 -9.39 4.56
CA VAL A 93 4.04 -9.14 4.46
C VAL A 93 4.82 -9.76 5.63
N HIS A 94 4.24 -9.77 6.82
CA HIS A 94 4.83 -10.39 8.02
C HIS A 94 4.91 -11.93 7.94
N LEU A 95 4.13 -12.58 7.05
CA LEU A 95 4.12 -14.02 6.90
C LEU A 95 5.38 -14.51 6.15
N PRO A 96 5.98 -15.65 6.53
CA PRO A 96 7.19 -16.17 5.91
C PRO A 96 7.08 -16.37 4.39
N ASP A 97 5.96 -16.91 3.90
CA ASP A 97 5.79 -17.21 2.48
C ASP A 97 5.72 -15.94 1.62
N ARG A 98 5.01 -14.93 2.12
CA ARG A 98 4.84 -13.64 1.46
C ARG A 98 6.12 -12.82 1.50
N SER A 99 6.77 -12.71 2.66
CA SER A 99 8.08 -12.04 2.79
C SER A 99 9.13 -12.70 1.90
N ALA A 100 9.21 -14.04 1.86
CA ALA A 100 10.12 -14.77 0.97
C ALA A 100 9.77 -14.59 -0.52
N TYR A 101 8.51 -14.32 -0.84
CA TYR A 101 8.10 -13.97 -2.20
C TYR A 101 8.61 -12.59 -2.61
N LEU A 102 8.34 -11.57 -1.76
CA LEU A 102 8.66 -10.16 -1.99
C LEU A 102 10.17 -9.92 -1.96
N PHE A 103 10.86 -10.35 -0.90
CA PHE A 103 12.27 -10.05 -0.63
C PHE A 103 13.23 -11.12 -1.17
N ARG A 104 12.88 -11.75 -2.29
CA ARG A 104 13.78 -12.69 -2.98
C ARG A 104 14.79 -11.93 -3.82
N PHE A 105 16.01 -11.77 -3.31
CA PHE A 105 17.10 -11.07 -4.03
C PHE A 105 18.01 -11.98 -4.86
N ARG A 106 17.91 -13.31 -4.69
CA ARG A 106 18.75 -14.29 -5.42
C ARG A 106 18.02 -14.90 -6.63
N ARG A 107 18.79 -15.48 -7.56
CA ARG A 107 18.30 -16.19 -8.76
C ARG A 107 17.34 -17.32 -8.40
N PRO A 108 16.41 -17.73 -9.31
CA PRO A 108 16.32 -17.35 -10.73
C PRO A 108 15.53 -16.06 -11.02
N ARG A 109 14.73 -15.56 -10.07
CA ARG A 109 13.88 -14.37 -10.26
C ARG A 109 14.04 -13.44 -9.06
N PRO A 110 14.95 -12.45 -9.12
CA PRO A 110 15.30 -11.61 -7.99
C PRO A 110 14.27 -10.47 -7.79
N ARG A 111 13.04 -10.86 -7.43
CA ARG A 111 11.87 -9.97 -7.26
C ARG A 111 12.08 -8.86 -6.23
N GLY A 112 12.96 -9.07 -5.26
CA GLY A 112 13.25 -8.09 -4.21
C GLY A 112 13.75 -6.76 -4.77
N PHE A 113 14.61 -6.77 -5.79
CA PHE A 113 15.07 -5.53 -6.42
C PHE A 113 13.96 -4.81 -7.16
N ALA A 114 13.07 -5.54 -7.83
CA ALA A 114 11.91 -4.94 -8.49
C ALA A 114 10.94 -4.34 -7.46
N PHE A 115 10.67 -5.04 -6.36
CA PHE A 115 9.82 -4.54 -5.29
C PHE A 115 10.37 -3.25 -4.68
N VAL A 116 11.63 -3.27 -4.22
CA VAL A 116 12.29 -2.11 -3.62
C VAL A 116 12.42 -0.98 -4.62
N GLY A 117 12.82 -1.26 -5.87
CA GLY A 117 12.96 -0.24 -6.90
C GLY A 117 11.64 0.45 -7.23
N ILE A 118 10.55 -0.30 -7.44
CA ILE A 118 9.22 0.26 -7.69
C ILE A 118 8.74 1.08 -6.49
N MET A 119 8.90 0.55 -5.28
CA MET A 119 8.53 1.26 -4.06
C MET A 119 9.28 2.59 -3.94
N LEU A 120 10.61 2.56 -4.11
CA LEU A 120 11.44 3.75 -3.99
C LEU A 120 11.16 4.81 -5.06
N LEU A 121 10.92 4.38 -6.30
CA LEU A 121 10.68 5.28 -7.42
C LEU A 121 9.25 5.80 -7.50
N SER A 122 8.27 5.09 -6.93
CA SER A 122 6.86 5.48 -7.06
C SER A 122 6.53 6.81 -6.40
N GLY A 123 7.14 7.15 -5.26
CA GLY A 123 6.97 8.46 -4.63
C GLY A 123 7.46 9.62 -5.50
N PRO A 124 8.74 9.64 -5.90
CA PRO A 124 9.28 10.65 -6.81
C PRO A 124 8.54 10.69 -8.16
N ALA A 125 8.17 9.55 -8.71
CA ALA A 125 7.39 9.48 -9.94
C ALA A 125 6.01 10.12 -9.76
N TRP A 126 5.33 9.86 -8.64
CA TRP A 126 4.04 10.45 -8.31
C TRP A 126 4.13 11.97 -8.16
N GLY A 127 5.07 12.47 -7.35
CA GLY A 127 5.27 13.92 -7.19
C GLY A 127 5.77 14.62 -8.47
N SER A 128 6.35 13.88 -9.42
CA SER A 128 6.73 14.42 -10.72
C SER A 128 5.53 14.58 -11.67
N LEU A 129 4.40 13.92 -11.41
CA LEU A 129 3.20 14.05 -12.24
C LEU A 129 2.65 15.49 -12.20
N ASP A 130 2.88 16.22 -11.10
CA ASP A 130 2.46 17.62 -10.96
C ASP A 130 3.17 18.56 -11.95
N ARG A 131 4.34 18.15 -12.47
CA ARG A 131 5.08 18.89 -13.50
C ARG A 131 4.53 18.68 -14.90
N VAL A 132 3.67 17.68 -15.11
CA VAL A 132 3.00 17.44 -16.38
C VAL A 132 1.65 18.15 -16.33
N GLU A 133 1.56 19.30 -17.02
CA GLU A 133 0.40 20.19 -16.98
C GLU A 133 -0.93 19.48 -17.31
N GLU A 134 -0.91 18.51 -18.22
CA GLU A 134 -2.11 17.75 -18.56
C GLU A 134 -2.56 16.80 -17.44
N LEU A 135 -1.62 16.27 -16.65
CA LEU A 135 -1.91 15.35 -15.55
C LEU A 135 -2.27 16.11 -14.27
N SER A 136 -1.60 17.21 -13.97
CA SER A 136 -1.92 18.05 -12.81
C SER A 136 -3.31 18.70 -12.90
N ARG A 137 -3.83 18.88 -14.12
CA ARG A 137 -5.21 19.33 -14.35
C ARG A 137 -6.26 18.23 -14.17
N ILE A 138 -5.88 16.95 -14.07
CA ILE A 138 -6.83 15.87 -13.80
C ILE A 138 -7.25 15.98 -12.34
N SER A 139 -8.46 16.47 -12.13
CA SER A 139 -9.09 16.49 -10.81
C SER A 139 -10.46 15.85 -10.88
N PHE A 140 -10.83 15.01 -9.92
CA PHE A 140 -12.17 14.43 -9.84
C PHE A 140 -13.17 15.43 -9.24
N THR A 141 -13.14 16.68 -9.72
CA THR A 141 -14.02 17.76 -9.30
C THR A 141 -15.10 18.02 -10.34
N THR A 142 -16.26 18.55 -9.92
CA THR A 142 -17.34 18.94 -10.83
C THR A 142 -16.89 19.99 -11.86
N GLY A 143 -15.97 20.88 -11.49
CA GLY A 143 -15.38 21.89 -12.37
C GLY A 143 -14.57 21.30 -13.51
N TRP A 144 -13.79 20.25 -13.25
CA TRP A 144 -13.02 19.55 -14.29
C TRP A 144 -13.92 18.87 -15.32
N PHE A 145 -14.98 18.18 -14.86
CA PHE A 145 -15.95 17.56 -15.78
C PHE A 145 -16.69 18.60 -16.63
N ARG A 146 -17.00 19.78 -16.07
CA ARG A 146 -17.68 20.86 -16.80
C ARG A 146 -16.79 21.50 -17.86
N SER A 147 -15.51 21.68 -17.57
CA SER A 147 -14.55 22.34 -18.49
C SER A 147 -13.95 21.37 -19.52
N GLY A 148 -13.69 20.11 -19.15
CA GLY A 148 -13.11 19.10 -20.04
C GLY A 148 -14.12 18.38 -20.94
N GLY A 149 -15.42 18.51 -20.66
CA GLY A 149 -16.50 17.93 -21.45
C GLY A 149 -16.41 16.41 -21.60
N ALA A 150 -16.65 15.89 -22.80
CA ALA A 150 -16.65 14.45 -23.07
C ALA A 150 -15.27 13.80 -22.83
N LYS A 151 -14.16 14.52 -23.09
CA LYS A 151 -12.81 13.98 -22.92
C LYS A 151 -12.52 13.62 -21.46
N SER A 152 -12.81 14.52 -20.53
CA SER A 152 -12.63 14.27 -19.08
C SER A 152 -13.49 13.11 -18.59
N VAL A 153 -14.73 13.00 -19.08
CA VAL A 153 -15.62 11.89 -18.74
C VAL A 153 -15.06 10.55 -19.23
N CYS A 154 -14.58 10.47 -20.48
CA CYS A 154 -13.98 9.25 -21.02
C CYS A 154 -12.73 8.83 -20.24
N ILE A 155 -11.85 9.77 -19.88
CA ILE A 155 -10.65 9.51 -19.06
C ILE A 155 -11.06 8.98 -17.68
N ALA A 156 -12.01 9.64 -17.01
CA ALA A 156 -12.49 9.20 -15.70
C ALA A 156 -13.11 7.80 -15.75
N LEU A 157 -13.94 7.51 -16.76
CA LEU A 157 -14.52 6.19 -16.97
C LEU A 157 -13.45 5.13 -17.20
N ALA A 158 -12.40 5.44 -17.99
CA ALA A 158 -11.29 4.52 -18.22
C ALA A 158 -10.51 4.23 -16.93
N ILE A 159 -10.19 5.25 -16.13
CA ILE A 159 -9.51 5.09 -14.83
C ILE A 159 -10.38 4.27 -13.88
N PHE A 160 -11.68 4.59 -13.78
CA PHE A 160 -12.60 3.89 -12.91
C PHE A 160 -12.79 2.43 -13.34
N ALA A 161 -12.94 2.17 -14.64
CA ALA A 161 -13.04 0.81 -15.18
C ALA A 161 -11.77 -0.01 -14.91
N ALA A 162 -10.58 0.60 -15.05
CA ALA A 162 -9.31 -0.05 -14.73
C ALA A 162 -9.20 -0.37 -13.23
N ALA A 163 -9.54 0.58 -12.36
CA ALA A 163 -9.53 0.38 -10.91
C ALA A 163 -10.54 -0.70 -10.48
N PHE A 164 -11.76 -0.65 -11.01
CA PHE A 164 -12.80 -1.63 -10.74
C PHE A 164 -12.43 -3.02 -11.27
N GLY A 165 -11.88 -3.10 -12.49
CA GLY A 165 -11.40 -4.35 -13.07
C GLY A 165 -10.27 -4.98 -12.23
N LEU A 166 -9.33 -4.17 -11.74
CA LEU A 166 -8.25 -4.62 -10.87
C LEU A 166 -8.78 -5.13 -9.52
N LEU A 167 -9.76 -4.42 -8.93
CA LEU A 167 -10.44 -4.83 -7.71
C LEU A 167 -11.14 -6.18 -7.92
N LEU A 168 -12.02 -6.28 -8.92
CA LEU A 168 -12.75 -7.49 -9.23
C LEU A 168 -11.81 -8.67 -9.48
N TRP A 169 -10.72 -8.43 -10.22
CA TRP A 169 -9.71 -9.44 -10.48
C TRP A 169 -9.07 -9.98 -9.19
N HIS A 170 -8.75 -9.14 -8.22
CA HIS A 170 -8.22 -9.59 -6.93
C HIS A 170 -9.25 -10.41 -6.15
N PHE A 171 -10.53 -10.03 -6.15
CA PHE A 171 -11.59 -10.81 -5.50
C PHE A 171 -11.81 -12.17 -6.18
N VAL A 172 -11.78 -12.21 -7.51
CA VAL A 172 -11.84 -13.48 -8.26
C VAL A 172 -10.61 -14.35 -7.97
N CYS A 173 -9.43 -13.75 -7.90
CA CYS A 173 -8.20 -14.46 -7.53
C CYS A 173 -8.29 -15.03 -6.12
N ALA A 174 -8.78 -14.23 -5.16
CA ALA A 174 -9.02 -14.64 -3.78
C ALA A 174 -9.95 -15.85 -3.71
N PHE A 175 -11.09 -15.78 -4.40
CA PHE A 175 -12.09 -16.84 -4.44
C PHE A 175 -11.55 -18.14 -5.05
N LYS A 176 -10.74 -18.04 -6.11
CA LYS A 176 -10.19 -19.23 -6.80
C LYS A 176 -9.08 -19.95 -6.03
N HIS A 177 -8.30 -19.23 -5.21
CA HIS A 177 -7.08 -19.77 -4.61
C HIS A 177 -7.13 -19.92 -3.09
N ASN A 178 -8.25 -19.60 -2.45
CA ASN A 178 -8.41 -19.72 -1.00
C ASN A 178 -9.64 -20.56 -0.65
N PRO A 179 -9.63 -21.27 0.50
CA PRO A 179 -10.87 -21.81 1.05
C PRO A 179 -11.85 -20.67 1.34
N LEU A 180 -13.15 -21.00 1.45
CA LEU A 180 -14.20 -20.00 1.67
C LEU A 180 -13.92 -19.11 2.90
N SER A 181 -13.42 -19.67 3.99
CA SER A 181 -13.05 -18.90 5.19
C SER A 181 -11.95 -17.87 4.91
N GLY A 182 -10.92 -18.24 4.14
CA GLY A 182 -9.85 -17.34 3.72
C GLY A 182 -10.36 -16.25 2.78
N PHE A 183 -11.21 -16.62 1.82
CA PHE A 183 -11.87 -15.65 0.93
C PHE A 183 -12.74 -14.66 1.71
N LEU A 184 -13.54 -15.13 2.68
CA LEU A 184 -14.37 -14.26 3.51
C LEU A 184 -13.51 -13.34 4.39
N ALA A 185 -12.43 -13.86 5.00
CA ALA A 185 -11.49 -13.03 5.76
C ALA A 185 -10.85 -11.94 4.89
N TYR A 186 -10.45 -12.27 3.66
CA TYR A 186 -9.98 -11.31 2.66
C TYR A 186 -11.04 -10.25 2.38
N CYS A 187 -12.26 -10.64 2.00
CA CYS A 187 -13.34 -9.72 1.69
C CYS A 187 -13.70 -8.80 2.87
N CYS A 188 -13.96 -9.38 4.04
CA CYS A 188 -14.38 -8.63 5.22
C CYS A 188 -13.31 -7.64 5.68
N SER A 189 -12.03 -8.01 5.68
CA SER A 189 -10.95 -7.12 6.12
C SER A 189 -10.76 -5.91 5.20
N ARG A 190 -11.00 -6.05 3.89
CA ARG A 190 -10.90 -4.93 2.95
C ARG A 190 -12.16 -4.09 2.96
N LEU A 191 -13.32 -4.75 2.86
CA LEU A 191 -14.61 -4.07 2.88
C LEU A 191 -14.79 -3.25 4.16
N SER A 192 -14.34 -3.73 5.33
CA SER A 192 -14.45 -2.95 6.56
C SER A 192 -13.69 -1.62 6.49
N ILE A 193 -12.47 -1.62 5.95
CA ILE A 193 -11.66 -0.39 5.78
C ILE A 193 -12.27 0.53 4.73
N TRP A 194 -12.67 -0.02 3.58
CA TRP A 194 -13.32 0.75 2.52
C TRP A 194 -14.66 1.35 2.97
N LEU A 195 -15.48 0.59 3.70
CA LEU A 195 -16.73 1.07 4.27
C LEU A 195 -16.48 2.10 5.37
N PHE A 196 -15.44 1.93 6.20
CA PHE A 196 -15.06 2.91 7.20
C PHE A 196 -14.74 4.27 6.56
N TYR A 197 -13.83 4.30 5.58
CA TYR A 197 -13.51 5.56 4.89
C TYR A 197 -14.68 6.07 4.03
N GLY A 198 -15.47 5.19 3.41
CA GLY A 198 -16.66 5.58 2.66
C GLY A 198 -17.72 6.24 3.55
N PHE A 199 -18.00 5.65 4.71
CA PHE A 199 -18.89 6.23 5.71
C PHE A 199 -18.33 7.54 6.28
N TYR A 200 -17.03 7.59 6.55
CA TYR A 200 -16.35 8.79 7.03
C TYR A 200 -16.49 9.95 6.02
N LEU A 201 -16.24 9.71 4.74
CA LEU A 201 -16.41 10.69 3.66
C LEU A 201 -17.89 11.08 3.48
N PHE A 202 -18.81 10.13 3.61
CA PHE A 202 -20.24 10.42 3.56
C PHE A 202 -20.67 11.37 4.69
N VAL A 203 -20.30 11.09 5.94
CA VAL A 203 -20.61 11.96 7.08
C VAL A 203 -19.98 13.35 6.89
N ALA A 204 -18.73 13.41 6.43
CA ALA A 204 -18.05 14.66 6.14
C ALA A 204 -18.80 15.50 5.09
N SER A 205 -19.31 14.85 4.02
CA SER A 205 -20.07 15.52 2.95
C SER A 205 -21.38 16.16 3.41
N GLN A 206 -21.96 15.67 4.51
CA GLN A 206 -23.19 16.20 5.10
C GLN A 206 -22.93 17.29 6.15
N THR A 207 -21.68 17.50 6.56
CA THR A 207 -21.34 18.42 7.63
C THR A 207 -21.02 19.81 7.06
N ALA A 208 -21.87 20.80 7.34
CA ALA A 208 -21.66 22.17 6.91
C ALA A 208 -20.32 22.71 7.45
N GLY A 209 -19.52 23.35 6.58
CA GLY A 209 -18.23 23.92 6.97
C GLY A 209 -17.06 22.93 7.04
N VAL A 210 -17.26 21.68 6.61
CA VAL A 210 -16.19 20.69 6.43
C VAL A 210 -15.79 20.63 4.95
N TYR A 211 -14.48 20.66 4.67
CA TYR A 211 -13.96 20.30 3.36
C TYR A 211 -13.29 18.93 3.44
N VAL A 212 -13.59 18.11 2.44
CA VAL A 212 -12.99 16.79 2.28
C VAL A 212 -11.85 16.94 1.30
N HIS A 213 -10.63 16.72 1.78
CA HIS A 213 -9.46 16.58 0.94
C HIS A 213 -8.96 15.14 1.09
N LEU A 214 -9.10 14.33 0.05
CA LEU A 214 -8.60 12.96 0.09
C LEU A 214 -7.10 13.00 -0.15
N HIS A 215 -6.32 12.95 0.93
CA HIS A 215 -4.86 12.94 0.82
C HIS A 215 -4.38 11.69 0.07
N HIS A 216 -3.38 11.88 -0.79
CA HIS A 216 -2.78 10.83 -1.60
C HIS A 216 -2.26 9.64 -0.77
N TYR A 217 -1.87 9.88 0.49
CA TYR A 217 -1.42 8.78 1.35
C TYR A 217 -2.53 7.74 1.62
N ILE A 218 -3.78 8.19 1.78
CA ILE A 218 -4.95 7.30 1.95
C ILE A 218 -5.18 6.52 0.66
N VAL A 219 -5.08 7.16 -0.51
CA VAL A 219 -5.24 6.50 -1.81
C VAL A 219 -4.20 5.39 -1.98
N GLY A 220 -2.92 5.71 -1.75
CA GLY A 220 -1.83 4.74 -1.82
C GLY A 220 -2.04 3.57 -0.85
N PHE A 221 -2.49 3.85 0.37
CA PHE A 221 -2.81 2.84 1.39
C PHE A 221 -3.95 1.92 0.93
N LEU A 222 -5.07 2.47 0.48
CA LEU A 222 -6.23 1.70 0.03
C LEU A 222 -5.92 0.83 -1.18
N VAL A 223 -5.08 1.32 -2.09
CA VAL A 223 -4.59 0.56 -3.24
C VAL A 223 -3.67 -0.59 -2.80
N ALA A 224 -2.72 -0.32 -1.91
CA ALA A 224 -1.79 -1.32 -1.38
C ALA A 224 -2.51 -2.44 -0.62
N LEU A 225 -3.62 -2.16 0.07
CA LEU A 225 -4.40 -3.16 0.82
C LEU A 225 -4.93 -4.33 0.00
N LEU A 226 -5.12 -4.14 -1.31
CA LEU A 226 -5.59 -5.19 -2.21
C LEU A 226 -4.50 -6.24 -2.51
N ALA A 227 -3.25 -5.93 -2.20
CA ALA A 227 -2.09 -6.64 -2.71
C ALA A 227 -1.60 -7.79 -1.80
N GLU A 228 -2.47 -8.75 -1.50
CA GLU A 228 -2.13 -9.90 -0.63
C GLU A 228 -1.40 -11.04 -1.36
N PHE A 229 -1.70 -11.26 -2.64
CA PHE A 229 -1.36 -12.51 -3.31
C PHE A 229 0.06 -12.56 -3.89
N ASN A 230 0.65 -13.76 -3.93
CA ASN A 230 1.99 -14.05 -4.44
C ASN A 230 2.09 -14.08 -5.98
N HIS A 231 1.72 -12.97 -6.63
CA HIS A 231 1.86 -12.77 -8.07
C HIS A 231 2.38 -11.36 -8.43
N PRO A 232 2.89 -11.15 -9.66
CA PRO A 232 3.53 -9.89 -10.04
C PRO A 232 2.64 -8.66 -9.91
N ILE A 233 1.34 -8.77 -10.20
CA ILE A 233 0.41 -7.63 -10.10
C ILE A 233 0.31 -7.11 -8.66
N SER A 234 0.12 -7.97 -7.65
CA SER A 234 0.10 -7.55 -6.25
C SER A 234 1.49 -7.09 -5.79
N LEU A 235 2.58 -7.64 -6.33
CA LEU A 235 3.92 -7.10 -6.03
C LEU A 235 4.02 -5.63 -6.45
N ILE A 236 3.64 -5.32 -7.69
CA ILE A 236 3.64 -3.95 -8.24
C ILE A 236 2.67 -3.08 -7.46
N LEU A 237 1.45 -3.57 -7.21
CA LEU A 237 0.40 -2.83 -6.51
C LEU A 237 0.80 -2.48 -5.07
N LEU A 238 1.39 -3.43 -4.35
CA LEU A 238 1.91 -3.21 -3.01
C LEU A 238 3.06 -2.21 -3.05
N ALA A 239 4.05 -2.41 -3.93
CA ALA A 239 5.22 -1.53 -4.02
C ALA A 239 4.82 -0.09 -4.37
N ALA A 240 4.05 0.11 -5.44
CA ALA A 240 3.63 1.42 -5.90
C ALA A 240 2.63 2.07 -4.92
N GLY A 241 1.65 1.31 -4.42
CA GLY A 241 0.68 1.81 -3.44
C GLY A 241 1.35 2.23 -2.14
N THR A 242 2.29 1.42 -1.61
CA THR A 242 3.06 1.78 -0.42
C THR A 242 3.97 2.99 -0.66
N GLY A 243 4.61 3.11 -1.82
CA GLY A 243 5.45 4.27 -2.08
C GLY A 243 4.67 5.57 -2.30
N VAL A 244 3.47 5.54 -2.90
CA VAL A 244 2.53 6.68 -2.93
C VAL A 244 2.00 6.99 -1.52
N PHE A 245 1.69 5.96 -0.72
CA PHE A 245 1.30 6.11 0.67
C PHE A 245 2.35 6.88 1.48
N VAL A 246 3.60 6.41 1.46
CA VAL A 246 4.69 7.07 2.19
C VAL A 246 4.97 8.44 1.61
N GLN A 247 4.94 8.61 0.27
CA GLN A 247 5.11 9.91 -0.37
C GLN A 247 4.11 10.93 0.14
N GLY A 248 2.82 10.58 0.22
CA GLY A 248 1.79 11.50 0.69
C GLY A 248 2.07 12.02 2.10
N ILE A 249 2.50 11.16 3.02
CA ILE A 249 2.88 11.58 4.38
C ILE A 249 4.16 12.40 4.36
N SER A 250 5.19 11.96 3.64
CA SER A 250 6.48 12.64 3.64
C SER A 250 6.52 13.96 2.88
N ALA A 251 5.57 14.22 1.97
CA ALA A 251 5.54 15.46 1.19
C ALA A 251 4.54 16.48 1.73
N TYR A 252 3.45 15.99 2.34
CA TYR A 252 2.29 16.80 2.74
C TYR A 252 1.86 16.59 4.18
N ASP A 253 2.67 15.88 4.96
CA ASP A 253 2.41 15.51 6.34
C ASP A 253 1.20 14.58 6.49
N ALA A 254 1.03 13.96 7.67
CA ALA A 254 -0.07 13.04 7.95
C ALA A 254 -1.38 13.78 8.27
N ASP A 255 -1.76 14.74 7.43
CA ASP A 255 -2.89 15.61 7.69
C ASP A 255 -4.23 14.84 7.79
N PRO A 256 -5.15 15.32 8.64
CA PRO A 256 -6.44 14.67 8.83
C PRO A 256 -7.27 14.77 7.54
N VAL A 257 -7.91 13.65 7.18
CA VAL A 257 -8.80 13.55 6.00
C VAL A 257 -9.94 14.59 5.99
N ILE A 258 -10.29 15.13 7.15
CA ILE A 258 -11.25 16.22 7.32
C ILE A 258 -10.55 17.44 7.89
N GLU A 259 -10.66 18.53 7.16
CA GLU A 259 -10.36 19.87 7.66
C GLU A 259 -11.67 20.62 7.92
N ARG A 260 -11.81 21.14 9.15
CA ARG A 260 -12.86 22.10 9.45
C ARG A 260 -12.42 23.47 8.96
N LYS A 261 -13.32 24.20 8.29
CA LYS A 261 -13.10 25.64 8.08
C LYS A 261 -12.89 26.28 9.45
N ARG A 262 -11.70 26.85 9.70
CA ARG A 262 -11.58 27.88 10.72
C ARG A 262 -12.40 29.06 10.20
N LEU A 263 -13.65 29.17 10.65
CA LEU A 263 -14.36 30.43 10.61
C LEU A 263 -13.55 31.35 11.50
N PHE A 264 -12.64 32.10 10.90
CA PHE A 264 -12.04 33.25 11.54
C PHE A 264 -13.17 34.23 11.83
N LEU A 265 -13.78 34.08 13.01
CA LEU A 265 -14.58 35.12 13.63
C LEU A 265 -13.56 36.17 14.10
N PHE A 266 -13.20 37.07 13.19
CA PHE A 266 -12.68 38.39 13.53
C PHE A 266 -13.86 39.36 13.52
#